data_AF-A0A9X3D2T9-F1
#
_entry.id   AF-A0A9X3D2T9-F1
#
_cell.length_a   1.000
_cell.length_b   1.000
_cell.length_c   1.000
_cell.angle_alpha   90.00
_cell.angle_beta   90.00
_cell.angle_gamma   90.00
#
_symmetry.space_group_name_H-M   'P 1'
#
loop_
_entity.id
_entity.type
_entity.pdbx_description
1 polymer ?
#
loop_
_entity_poly.entity_id
_entity_poly.type
_entity_poly.pdbx_seq_one_letter_code
_entity_poly.pdbx_strand_id
1 'polypeptide(L)'
;MTSHTPKDPNPDVIEGEVVADPASAPPATSESVPPVTDPYYSESGVPTFDFVRDKIENRISTAIGSEELAHASPEGRQVDEMMRTRDEAAKRKLDEIRKSMGK
;
A
#
# COMPACT_ATOMS: atom_id res chain seq x y z
N MET A 1 45.33 -0.74 34.96
CA MET A 1 45.01 -1.89 34.09
C MET A 1 43.60 -2.33 34.43
N THR A 2 42.62 -1.72 33.76
CA THR A 2 41.19 -1.91 34.01
C THR A 2 40.74 -3.26 33.49
N SER A 3 40.17 -4.06 34.38
CA SER A 3 39.60 -5.39 34.13
C SER A 3 38.40 -5.29 33.20
N HIS A 4 38.46 -5.98 32.05
CA HIS A 4 37.34 -6.17 31.13
C HIS A 4 36.59 -7.45 31.54
N THR A 5 35.43 -7.28 32.16
CA THR A 5 34.48 -8.38 32.44
C THR A 5 33.87 -8.86 31.12
N PRO A 6 33.92 -10.15 30.78
CA PRO A 6 33.20 -10.67 29.60
C PRO A 6 31.70 -10.62 29.87
N LYS A 7 30.97 -9.96 28.96
CA LYS A 7 29.52 -9.87 28.92
C LYS A 7 28.94 -11.22 28.48
N ASP A 8 27.99 -11.76 29.24
CA ASP A 8 27.23 -12.97 28.88
C ASP A 8 26.67 -12.86 27.45
N PRO A 9 26.72 -13.95 26.63
CA PRO A 9 26.17 -13.93 25.29
C PRO A 9 24.63 -13.84 25.34
N ASN A 10 24.08 -12.91 24.55
CA ASN A 10 22.66 -12.66 24.43
C ASN A 10 21.95 -13.88 23.78
N PRO A 11 20.92 -14.48 24.39
CA PRO A 11 20.24 -15.68 23.87
C PRO A 11 19.47 -15.47 22.56
N ASP A 12 19.29 -14.22 22.11
CA ASP A 12 18.59 -13.89 20.86
C ASP A 12 19.49 -13.91 19.61
N VAL A 13 20.77 -14.30 19.75
CA VAL A 13 21.68 -14.44 18.59
C VAL A 13 21.55 -15.85 18.02
N ILE A 14 20.79 -15.98 16.95
CA ILE A 14 20.71 -17.20 16.12
C ILE A 14 21.95 -17.29 15.21
N GLU A 15 22.64 -18.44 15.30
CA GLU A 15 23.78 -18.78 14.44
C GLU A 15 23.27 -19.03 13.01
N GLY A 16 23.72 -18.22 12.05
CA GLY A 16 23.34 -18.39 10.65
C GLY A 16 24.08 -19.59 10.04
N GLU A 17 23.36 -20.61 9.61
CA GLU A 17 23.91 -21.70 8.80
C GLU A 17 24.39 -21.15 7.45
N VAL A 18 25.69 -21.26 7.18
CA VAL A 18 26.29 -20.87 5.90
C VAL A 18 25.87 -21.90 4.84
N VAL A 19 24.95 -21.51 3.96
CA VAL A 19 24.67 -22.26 2.72
C VAL A 19 25.97 -22.33 1.92
N ALA A 20 26.38 -23.55 1.58
CA ALA A 20 27.62 -23.83 0.86
C ALA A 20 27.76 -22.93 -0.37
N ASP A 21 28.93 -22.32 -0.50
CA ASP A 21 29.36 -21.56 -1.67
C ASP A 21 29.29 -22.48 -2.90
N PRO A 22 28.50 -22.16 -3.95
CA PRO A 22 28.38 -23.01 -5.13
C PRO A 22 29.68 -23.13 -5.94
N ALA A 23 30.75 -22.46 -5.53
CA ALA A 23 32.05 -22.48 -6.20
C ALA A 23 32.84 -23.81 -6.07
N SER A 24 32.33 -24.84 -5.38
CA SER A 24 32.97 -26.16 -5.29
C SER A 24 32.17 -27.27 -6.01
N ALA A 25 31.75 -27.00 -7.25
CA ALA A 25 31.22 -28.00 -8.18
C ALA A 25 32.13 -28.12 -9.42
N PRO A 26 32.31 -29.31 -10.01
CA PRO A 26 33.00 -29.47 -11.30
C PRO A 26 32.30 -28.58 -12.37
N PRO A 27 32.99 -28.14 -13.44
CA PRO A 27 32.48 -27.12 -14.34
C PRO A 27 31.14 -27.58 -14.95
N ALA A 28 30.05 -27.01 -14.44
CA ALA A 28 28.75 -27.14 -15.04
C ALA A 28 28.85 -26.56 -16.45
N THR A 29 28.54 -27.40 -17.43
CA THR A 29 28.26 -26.98 -18.79
C THR A 29 27.25 -25.83 -18.68
N SER A 30 27.60 -24.67 -19.24
CA SER A 30 26.73 -23.51 -19.30
C SER A 30 25.54 -23.83 -20.20
N GLU A 31 24.56 -24.54 -19.66
CA GLU A 31 23.22 -24.59 -20.23
C GLU A 31 22.66 -23.18 -20.10
N SER A 32 22.53 -22.49 -21.24
CA SER A 32 21.88 -21.19 -21.27
C SER A 32 20.44 -21.38 -20.81
N VAL A 33 20.13 -20.91 -19.60
CA VAL A 33 18.74 -20.76 -19.17
C VAL A 33 18.06 -19.85 -20.21
N PRO A 34 17.01 -20.30 -20.91
CA PRO A 34 16.31 -19.45 -21.85
C PRO A 34 15.80 -18.23 -21.09
N PRO A 35 15.83 -17.02 -21.69
CA PRO A 35 15.32 -15.84 -21.01
C PRO A 35 13.87 -16.09 -20.60
N VAL A 36 13.61 -16.05 -19.30
CA VAL A 36 12.24 -16.10 -18.77
C VAL A 36 11.59 -14.78 -19.17
N THR A 37 10.84 -14.79 -20.27
CA THR A 37 10.05 -13.62 -20.68
C THR A 37 8.89 -13.48 -19.72
N ASP A 38 8.90 -12.43 -18.90
CA ASP A 38 7.76 -12.07 -18.05
C ASP A 38 6.57 -11.72 -18.96
N PRO A 39 5.41 -12.39 -18.87
CA PRO A 39 4.25 -12.08 -19.72
C PRO A 39 3.70 -10.65 -19.52
N TYR A 40 4.08 -9.97 -18.44
CA TYR A 40 3.65 -8.61 -18.12
C TYR A 40 4.57 -7.52 -18.69
N TYR A 41 5.76 -7.88 -19.15
CA TYR A 41 6.75 -6.93 -19.67
C TYR A 41 7.36 -7.42 -20.99
N SER A 42 7.50 -6.52 -21.95
CA SER A 42 8.29 -6.77 -23.17
C SER A 42 9.77 -7.01 -22.83
N GLU A 43 10.52 -7.55 -23.79
CA GLU A 43 11.97 -7.77 -23.65
C GLU A 43 12.76 -6.48 -23.36
N SER A 44 12.23 -5.32 -23.75
CA SER A 44 12.78 -4.00 -23.43
C SER A 44 12.38 -3.49 -22.04
N GLY A 45 11.67 -4.29 -21.25
CA GLY A 45 11.18 -3.95 -19.90
C GLY A 45 9.95 -3.03 -19.89
N VAL A 46 9.30 -2.80 -21.03
CA VAL A 46 8.08 -1.98 -21.11
C VAL A 46 6.85 -2.83 -20.76
N PRO A 47 5.98 -2.40 -19.84
CA PRO A 47 4.73 -3.09 -19.51
C PRO A 47 3.87 -3.36 -20.75
N THR A 48 3.25 -4.53 -20.82
CA THR A 48 2.25 -4.81 -21.86
C THR A 48 0.97 -4.00 -21.63
N PHE A 49 0.23 -3.74 -22.70
CA PHE A 49 -1.04 -3.01 -22.60
C PHE A 49 -2.05 -3.73 -21.70
N ASP A 50 -2.17 -5.05 -21.84
CA ASP A 50 -3.07 -5.87 -21.02
C ASP A 50 -2.71 -5.77 -19.53
N PHE A 51 -1.42 -5.85 -19.18
CA PHE A 51 -1.00 -5.69 -17.78
C PHE A 51 -1.36 -4.32 -17.20
N VAL A 52 -1.17 -3.24 -17.97
CA VAL A 52 -1.55 -1.89 -17.53
C VAL A 52 -3.06 -1.77 -17.38
N ARG A 53 -3.85 -2.30 -18.33
CA ARG A 53 -5.31 -2.31 -18.27
C ARG A 53 -5.78 -3.03 -17.01
N ASP A 54 -5.36 -4.28 -16.81
CA ASP A 54 -5.79 -5.12 -15.70
C ASP A 54 -5.39 -4.48 -14.35
N LYS A 55 -4.21 -3.85 -14.29
CA LYS A 55 -3.77 -3.10 -13.10
C LYS A 55 -4.64 -1.87 -12.82
N ILE A 56 -5.07 -1.14 -13.85
CA ILE A 56 -5.95 0.02 -13.69
C ILE A 56 -7.34 -0.44 -13.23
N GLU A 57 -7.90 -1.46 -13.87
CA GLU A 57 -9.21 -2.01 -13.52
C GLU A 57 -9.24 -2.50 -12.07
N ASN A 58 -8.22 -3.24 -11.64
CA ASN A 58 -8.10 -3.70 -10.27
C ASN A 58 -8.02 -2.53 -9.27
N ARG A 59 -7.24 -1.49 -9.60
CA ARG A 59 -7.12 -0.30 -8.74
C ARG A 59 -8.45 0.45 -8.62
N ILE A 60 -9.17 0.62 -9.72
CA ILE A 60 -10.47 1.31 -9.73
C ILE A 60 -11.50 0.49 -8.95
N SER A 61 -11.60 -0.82 -9.20
CA SER A 61 -12.51 -1.70 -8.47
C SER A 61 -12.25 -1.67 -6.96
N THR A 62 -10.98 -1.68 -6.56
CA THR A 62 -10.59 -1.61 -5.15
C THR A 62 -10.90 -0.23 -4.55
N ALA A 63 -10.61 0.85 -5.29
CA ALA A 63 -10.84 2.21 -4.83
C ALA A 63 -12.33 2.45 -4.53
N ILE A 64 -13.21 2.05 -5.46
CA ILE A 64 -14.66 2.17 -5.28
C ILE A 64 -15.11 1.38 -4.04
N GLY A 65 -14.69 0.12 -3.90
CA GLY A 65 -15.03 -0.67 -2.71
C GLY A 65 -14.51 -0.05 -1.41
N SER A 66 -13.30 0.52 -1.43
CA SER A 66 -12.70 1.16 -0.27
C SER A 66 -13.41 2.44 0.15
N GLU A 67 -13.92 3.22 -0.80
CA GLU A 67 -14.68 4.44 -0.55
C GLU A 67 -16.00 4.13 0.17
N GLU A 68 -16.74 3.12 -0.31
CA GLU A 68 -17.97 2.65 0.33
C GLU A 68 -17.73 2.19 1.78
N LEU A 69 -16.64 1.44 2.01
CA LEU A 69 -16.26 1.00 3.36
C LEU A 69 -15.86 2.18 4.25
N ALA A 70 -15.09 3.14 3.71
CA ALA A 70 -14.68 4.34 4.44
C ALA A 70 -15.90 5.20 4.82
N HIS A 71 -16.87 5.36 3.92
CA HIS A 71 -18.11 6.05 4.20
C HIS A 71 -18.96 5.33 5.27
N ALA A 72 -19.03 3.99 5.21
CA ALA A 72 -19.76 3.20 6.20
C ALA A 72 -19.09 3.13 7.59
N SER A 73 -17.82 3.54 7.69
CA SER A 73 -17.08 3.57 8.95
C SER A 73 -17.71 4.50 10.00
N PRO A 74 -17.44 4.30 11.30
CA PRO A 74 -17.86 5.25 12.34
C PRO A 74 -17.36 6.69 12.07
N GLU A 75 -16.11 6.83 11.63
CA GLU A 75 -15.48 8.10 11.32
C GLU A 75 -16.13 8.78 10.10
N GLY A 76 -16.41 8.01 9.04
CA GLY A 76 -17.13 8.49 7.86
C GLY A 76 -18.51 9.06 8.21
N ARG A 77 -19.29 8.30 8.99
CA ARG A 77 -20.60 8.76 9.49
C ARG A 77 -20.51 10.02 10.34
N GLN A 78 -19.46 10.17 11.14
CA GLN A 78 -19.26 11.37 11.94
C GLN A 78 -18.98 12.60 11.06
N VAL A 79 -18.13 12.46 10.03
CA VAL A 79 -17.86 13.54 9.08
C VAL A 79 -19.14 13.97 8.35
N ASP A 80 -19.95 13.00 7.90
CA ASP A 80 -21.24 13.29 7.26
C ASP A 80 -22.19 14.04 8.17
N GLU A 81 -22.27 13.65 9.45
CA GLU A 81 -23.10 14.32 10.44
C GLU A 81 -22.64 15.77 10.69
N MET A 82 -21.32 16.00 10.76
CA MET A 82 -20.76 17.34 10.89
C MET A 82 -21.10 18.21 9.66
N MET A 83 -20.96 17.68 8.45
CA MET A 83 -21.29 18.38 7.22
C MET A 83 -22.78 18.70 7.14
N ARG A 84 -23.63 17.73 7.47
CA ARG A 84 -25.09 17.92 7.53
C ARG A 84 -25.47 19.01 8.53
N THR A 85 -24.90 18.98 9.73
CA THR A 85 -25.17 19.98 10.77
C THR A 85 -24.76 21.37 10.30
N ARG A 86 -23.59 21.48 9.64
CA ARG A 86 -23.12 22.74 9.05
C ARG A 86 -24.08 23.24 7.98
N ASP A 87 -24.55 22.37 7.10
CA ASP A 87 -25.47 22.72 6.01
C ASP A 87 -26.83 23.17 6.53
N GLU A 88 -27.36 22.49 7.55
CA GLU A 88 -28.60 22.89 8.23
C GLU A 88 -28.45 24.26 8.90
N ALA A 89 -27.33 24.51 9.59
CA ALA A 89 -27.04 25.82 10.17
C ALA A 89 -26.91 26.91 9.10
N ALA A 90 -26.25 26.62 7.97
CA ALA A 90 -26.12 27.54 6.86
C ALA A 90 -27.49 27.86 6.24
N LYS A 91 -28.33 26.84 6.02
CA LYS A 91 -29.71 27.01 5.52
C LYS A 91 -30.53 27.89 6.46
N ARG A 92 -30.53 27.58 7.76
CA ARG A 92 -31.24 28.38 8.77
C ARG A 92 -30.81 29.84 8.75
N LYS A 93 -29.51 30.10 8.69
CA LYS A 93 -28.98 31.47 8.63
C LYS A 93 -29.41 32.19 7.34
N LEU A 94 -29.42 31.50 6.20
CA LEU A 94 -29.92 32.06 4.95
C LEU A 94 -31.42 32.40 5.04
N ASP A 95 -32.22 31.55 5.69
CA ASP A 95 -33.65 31.79 5.89
C ASP A 95 -33.89 33.02 6.80
N GLU A 96 -33.12 33.15 7.87
CA GLU A 96 -33.15 34.34 8.75
C GLU A 96 -32.81 35.62 7.97
N ILE A 97 -31.79 35.57 7.10
CA ILE A 97 -31.43 36.70 6.24
C ILE A 97 -32.59 37.04 5.29
N ARG A 98 -33.18 36.06 4.60
CA ARG A 98 -34.32 36.31 3.68
C ARG A 98 -35.49 36.98 4.40
N LYS A 99 -35.83 36.49 5.59
CA LYS A 99 -36.88 37.07 6.43
C LYS A 99 -36.55 38.51 6.82
N SER A 100 -35.31 38.81 7.17
CA SER A 100 -34.87 40.17 7.52
C SER A 100 -34.96 41.15 6.33
N MET A 101 -34.88 40.64 5.10
CA MET A 101 -35.06 41.41 3.87
C MET A 101 -36.53 41.58 3.44
N GLY A 102 -37.50 41.15 4.26
CA GLY A 102 -38.93 41.33 3.99
C GLY A 102 -39.49 40.43 2.90
N LYS A 103 -38.85 39.30 2.64
CA LYS A 103 -39.31 38.26 1.69
C LYS A 103 -39.71 36.99 2.40
#